data_AF-A0A0M8MUZ7-F1
#
_entry.id   AF-A0A0M8MUZ7-F1
#
_cell.length_a   1.000
_cell.length_b   1.000
_cell.length_c   1.000
_cell.angle_alpha   90.00
_cell.angle_beta   90.00
_cell.angle_gamma   90.00
#
_symmetry.space_group_name_H-M   'P 1'
#
loop_
_entity.id
_entity.type
_entity.pdbx_description
1 polymer ?
#
loop_
_entity_poly.entity_id
_entity_poly.type
_entity_poly.pdbx_seq_one_letter_code
_entity_poly.pdbx_strand_id
1 'polypeptide(L)'
;MAKAGLRRLKLDADAMPRIVLEESMQAHLVLLRAFQELRSRVTKGTDDTLPQYTPEAVPPSANVKDDSIQFVLFLHRALFRFERYVSAPLRFSQLAKANGPDTGLLPPHMLPPLDVAFLWHSYKLHPQRFYEDTFRDSNSKRAGHYPISAPCIEAPDAAAFWEATTMLPFDPLCIERHETNALDMACPFCHVPHSVPWTSIVSPSWTTKCSSCMKTWGVSELLGFRLVSDLEKWADGGDDRTGFRLRGGVLSAKDSRYFLHDPFEPVLRRVLLHRRTSQADMESMKQGTLVSSDKYGQITMGVMAPQDMGHMFG
;
A
#
# COMPACT_ATOMS: atom_id res chain seq x y z
N MET A 1 34.62 -37.92 10.60
CA MET A 1 33.62 -37.71 11.67
C MET A 1 33.89 -36.38 12.34
N ALA A 2 33.10 -35.35 12.02
CA ALA A 2 33.19 -34.04 12.69
C ALA A 2 31.77 -33.67 13.15
N LYS A 3 31.57 -33.56 14.46
CA LYS A 3 30.30 -33.21 15.09
C LYS A 3 29.99 -31.73 14.84
N ALA A 4 28.93 -31.45 14.09
CA ALA A 4 28.36 -30.12 13.95
C ALA A 4 27.79 -29.66 15.30
N GLY A 5 28.35 -28.60 15.86
CA GLY A 5 27.81 -27.92 17.03
C GLY A 5 26.57 -27.12 16.63
N LEU A 6 25.38 -27.65 16.91
CA LEU A 6 24.15 -26.87 16.94
C LEU A 6 24.28 -25.80 18.03
N ARG A 7 24.53 -24.55 17.64
CA ARG A 7 24.24 -23.40 18.51
C ARG A 7 22.72 -23.31 18.64
N ARG A 8 22.18 -23.73 19.79
CA ARG A 8 20.81 -23.37 20.20
C ARG A 8 20.72 -21.85 20.20
N LEU A 9 19.92 -21.30 19.28
CA LEU A 9 19.37 -19.96 19.45
C LEU A 9 18.67 -19.95 20.82
N LYS A 10 19.21 -19.19 21.78
CA LYS A 10 18.48 -18.85 23.00
C LYS A 10 17.29 -18.01 22.52
N LEU A 11 16.09 -18.60 22.60
CA LEU A 11 14.86 -17.83 22.56
C LEU A 11 14.85 -17.03 23.87
N ASP A 12 14.98 -15.70 23.76
CA ASP A 12 14.78 -14.81 24.89
C ASP A 12 13.38 -15.04 25.47
N ALA A 13 13.30 -15.22 26.78
CA ALA A 13 12.05 -15.47 27.51
C ALA A 13 11.04 -14.31 27.38
N ASP A 14 11.47 -13.14 26.91
CA ASP A 14 10.62 -11.99 26.58
C ASP A 14 9.92 -12.09 25.22
N ALA A 15 10.20 -13.13 24.42
CA ALA A 15 9.52 -13.41 23.15
C ALA A 15 8.24 -14.25 23.34
N MET A 16 7.65 -14.26 24.55
CA MET A 16 6.30 -14.80 24.73
C MET A 16 5.33 -13.88 23.97
N PRO A 17 4.44 -14.40 23.10
CA PRO A 17 3.45 -13.56 22.45
C PRO A 17 2.66 -12.83 23.54
N ARG A 18 2.64 -11.49 23.48
CA ARG A 18 1.84 -10.65 24.38
C ARG A 18 0.44 -11.27 24.45
N ILE A 19 0.06 -11.72 25.65
CA ILE A 19 -1.28 -12.24 25.92
C ILE A 19 -2.25 -11.18 25.42
N VAL A 20 -3.12 -11.57 24.49
CA VAL A 20 -4.15 -10.65 23.97
C VAL A 20 -5.06 -10.31 25.14
N LEU A 21 -5.08 -9.04 25.51
CA LEU A 21 -5.93 -8.55 26.60
C LEU A 21 -7.40 -8.66 26.17
N GLU A 22 -8.27 -9.03 27.11
CA GLU A 22 -9.72 -9.14 26.87
C GLU A 22 -10.29 -7.84 26.27
N GLU A 23 -9.89 -6.69 26.81
CA GLU A 23 -10.27 -5.36 26.31
C GLU A 23 -9.88 -5.16 24.84
N SER A 24 -8.73 -5.68 24.42
CA SER A 24 -8.28 -5.60 23.02
C SER A 24 -9.14 -6.46 22.10
N MET A 25 -9.61 -7.62 22.58
CA MET A 25 -10.55 -8.46 21.83
C MET A 25 -11.91 -7.79 21.70
N GLN A 26 -12.44 -7.24 22.79
CA GLN A 26 -13.72 -6.53 22.79
C GLN A 26 -13.69 -5.33 21.84
N ALA A 27 -12.65 -4.50 21.92
CA ALA A 27 -12.47 -3.37 21.01
C ALA A 27 -12.36 -3.81 19.55
N HIS A 28 -11.65 -4.92 19.27
CA HIS A 28 -11.56 -5.46 17.92
C HIS A 28 -12.92 -5.96 17.39
N LEU A 29 -13.72 -6.64 18.22
CA LEU A 29 -15.07 -7.08 17.84
C LEU A 29 -16.00 -5.89 17.57
N VAL A 30 -15.92 -4.82 18.37
CA VAL A 30 -16.65 -3.56 18.12
C VAL A 30 -16.25 -2.96 16.77
N LEU A 31 -14.95 -2.96 16.45
CA LEU A 31 -14.45 -2.47 15.16
C LEU A 31 -14.94 -3.32 13.98
N LEU A 32 -14.86 -4.65 14.08
CA LEU A 32 -15.35 -5.56 13.02
C LEU A 32 -16.84 -5.40 12.78
N ARG A 33 -17.61 -5.22 13.86
CA ARG A 33 -19.04 -4.90 13.79
C ARG A 33 -19.27 -3.57 13.07
N ALA A 34 -18.49 -2.55 13.38
CA ALA A 34 -18.59 -1.26 12.72
C ALA A 34 -18.36 -1.37 11.21
N PHE A 35 -17.38 -2.16 10.79
CA PHE A 35 -17.13 -2.45 9.38
C PHE A 35 -18.29 -3.17 8.69
N GLN A 36 -18.90 -4.15 9.37
CA GLN A 36 -20.05 -4.87 8.84
C GLN A 36 -21.26 -3.94 8.64
N GLU A 37 -21.52 -3.05 9.60
CA GLU A 37 -22.61 -2.08 9.50
C GLU A 37 -22.36 -1.06 8.39
N LEU A 38 -21.14 -0.54 8.28
CA LEU A 38 -20.74 0.37 7.19
C LEU A 38 -20.98 -0.28 5.82
N ARG A 39 -20.54 -1.53 5.63
CA ARG A 39 -20.82 -2.28 4.39
C ARG A 39 -22.31 -2.44 4.14
N SER A 40 -23.08 -2.82 5.15
CA SER A 40 -24.54 -2.99 5.04
C SER A 40 -25.23 -1.71 4.56
N ARG A 41 -24.87 -0.54 5.11
CA ARG A 41 -25.44 0.76 4.70
C ARG A 41 -25.06 1.13 3.28
N VAL A 42 -23.78 1.03 2.92
CA VAL A 42 -23.29 1.29 1.56
C VAL A 42 -24.01 0.40 0.53
N THR A 43 -24.23 -0.88 0.86
CA THR A 43 -24.91 -1.81 -0.05
C THR A 43 -26.42 -1.55 -0.14
N LYS A 44 -27.07 -1.18 0.96
CA LYS A 44 -28.53 -0.95 1.00
C LYS A 44 -28.95 0.44 0.50
N GLY A 45 -28.03 1.41 0.47
CA GLY A 45 -28.34 2.79 0.08
C GLY A 45 -29.30 3.48 1.06
N THR A 46 -29.35 3.00 2.31
CA THR A 46 -30.24 3.50 3.34
C THR A 46 -29.43 4.31 4.35
N ASP A 47 -29.63 5.63 4.33
CA ASP A 47 -29.17 6.65 5.30
C ASP A 47 -27.78 7.27 5.06
N ASP A 48 -27.72 8.61 5.05
CA ASP A 48 -26.54 9.45 4.69
C ASP A 48 -25.60 9.73 5.89
N THR A 49 -25.73 8.98 6.98
CA THR A 49 -24.98 9.22 8.23
C THR A 49 -24.26 7.98 8.73
N LEU A 50 -23.09 8.16 9.36
CA LEU A 50 -22.40 7.09 10.09
C LEU A 50 -23.27 6.53 11.23
N PRO A 51 -23.22 5.22 11.50
CA PRO A 51 -23.83 4.62 12.68
C PRO A 51 -23.36 5.30 13.98
N GLN A 52 -24.25 5.41 14.96
CA GLN A 52 -23.83 5.53 16.35
C GLN A 52 -23.52 4.13 16.86
N TYR A 53 -22.26 3.87 17.21
CA TYR A 53 -21.84 2.54 17.60
C TYR A 53 -21.86 2.46 19.12
N THR A 54 -22.96 1.97 19.67
CA THR A 54 -22.99 1.60 21.09
C THR A 54 -22.72 0.11 21.24
N PRO A 55 -22.14 -0.33 22.37
CA PRO A 55 -21.95 -1.75 22.68
C PRO A 55 -23.25 -2.56 22.59
N GLU A 56 -24.42 -1.95 22.83
CA GLU A 56 -25.72 -2.65 22.89
C GLU A 56 -26.45 -2.80 21.55
N ALA A 57 -25.94 -2.28 20.42
CA ALA A 57 -26.65 -2.40 19.15
C ALA A 57 -26.87 -3.90 18.78
N VAL A 58 -27.82 -4.23 17.90
CA VAL A 58 -28.06 -5.62 17.43
C VAL A 58 -27.30 -5.88 16.11
N PRO A 59 -26.58 -7.01 15.94
CA PRO A 59 -25.86 -7.29 14.70
C PRO A 59 -26.84 -7.52 13.53
N PRO A 60 -26.58 -6.97 12.33
CA PRO A 60 -27.41 -7.23 11.17
C PRO A 60 -27.32 -8.69 10.73
N SER A 61 -28.47 -9.25 10.32
CA SER A 61 -28.60 -10.61 9.78
C SER A 61 -27.70 -10.83 8.56
N ALA A 62 -26.95 -11.94 8.58
CA ALA A 62 -26.01 -12.34 7.55
C ALA A 62 -26.73 -12.88 6.30
N ASN A 63 -27.25 -11.98 5.47
CA ASN A 63 -27.63 -12.27 4.08
C ASN A 63 -26.90 -11.29 3.16
N VAL A 64 -25.61 -11.55 2.91
CA VAL A 64 -24.80 -10.76 1.97
C VAL A 64 -24.63 -11.60 0.71
N LYS A 65 -25.46 -11.34 -0.30
CA LYS A 65 -25.22 -11.79 -1.67
C LYS A 65 -24.80 -10.59 -2.52
N ASP A 66 -23.69 -10.81 -3.23
CA ASP A 66 -23.07 -10.00 -4.28
C ASP A 66 -22.50 -8.64 -3.87
N ASP A 67 -21.26 -8.39 -4.28
CA ASP A 67 -20.60 -7.09 -4.09
C ASP A 67 -21.27 -6.08 -5.01
N SER A 68 -22.20 -5.31 -4.46
CA SER A 68 -22.87 -4.26 -5.24
C SER A 68 -21.81 -3.29 -5.80
N ILE A 69 -22.06 -2.78 -7.02
CA ILE A 69 -21.22 -1.74 -7.65
C ILE A 69 -21.00 -0.55 -6.69
N GLN A 70 -21.97 -0.28 -5.80
CA GLN A 70 -21.88 0.74 -4.75
C GLN A 70 -20.77 0.45 -3.74
N PHE A 71 -20.62 -0.81 -3.32
CA PHE A 71 -19.55 -1.18 -2.40
C PHE A 71 -18.18 -1.07 -3.06
N VAL A 72 -18.05 -1.48 -4.33
CA VAL A 72 -16.79 -1.31 -5.08
C VAL A 72 -16.43 0.17 -5.24
N LEU A 73 -17.41 1.00 -5.61
CA LEU A 73 -17.25 2.46 -5.70
C LEU A 73 -16.79 3.06 -4.36
N PHE A 74 -17.42 2.64 -3.26
CA PHE A 74 -17.04 3.03 -1.91
C PHE A 74 -15.60 2.63 -1.59
N LEU A 75 -15.17 1.41 -1.92
CA LEU A 75 -13.79 0.96 -1.69
C LEU A 75 -12.76 1.81 -2.45
N HIS A 76 -13.06 2.19 -3.70
CA HIS A 76 -12.17 3.10 -4.46
C HIS A 76 -12.04 4.48 -3.80
N ARG A 77 -13.15 5.05 -3.29
CA ARG A 77 -13.13 6.32 -2.56
C ARG A 77 -12.39 6.21 -1.23
N ALA A 78 -12.66 5.15 -0.48
CA ALA A 78 -11.97 4.85 0.77
C ALA A 78 -10.46 4.72 0.53
N LEU A 79 -10.04 4.11 -0.58
CA LEU A 79 -8.62 3.92 -0.90
C LEU A 79 -7.94 5.26 -1.17
N PHE A 80 -8.60 6.14 -1.92
CA PHE A 80 -8.13 7.50 -2.13
C PHE A 80 -8.03 8.29 -0.83
N ARG A 81 -9.03 8.19 0.04
CA ARG A 81 -9.03 8.80 1.39
C ARG A 81 -7.88 8.24 2.23
N PHE A 82 -7.64 6.93 2.17
CA PHE A 82 -6.51 6.28 2.85
C PHE A 82 -5.16 6.78 2.33
N GLU A 83 -4.95 6.81 1.02
CA GLU A 83 -3.71 7.28 0.39
C GLU A 83 -3.42 8.74 0.76
N ARG A 84 -4.44 9.59 0.76
CA ARG A 84 -4.32 11.00 1.16
C ARG A 84 -3.94 11.13 2.63
N TYR A 85 -4.52 10.31 3.51
CA TYR A 85 -4.22 10.30 4.93
C TYR A 85 -2.82 9.77 5.28
N VAL A 86 -2.33 8.74 4.58
CA VAL A 86 -0.96 8.23 4.77
C VAL A 86 0.10 9.08 4.08
N SER A 87 -0.30 10.01 3.20
CA SER A 87 0.62 10.94 2.53
C SER A 87 0.65 12.33 3.18
N ALA A 88 -0.26 12.62 4.12
CA ALA A 88 -0.45 13.94 4.70
C ALA A 88 0.75 14.43 5.56
N PRO A 89 1.45 15.52 5.18
CA PRO A 89 2.66 15.99 5.87
C PRO A 89 2.45 16.39 7.34
N LEU A 90 1.31 17.02 7.66
CA LEU A 90 0.98 17.52 9.00
C LEU A 90 0.88 16.41 10.04
N ARG A 91 0.46 15.21 9.61
CA ARG A 91 0.40 14.02 10.45
C ARG A 91 1.78 13.64 10.99
N PHE A 92 2.83 13.81 10.19
CA PHE A 92 4.19 13.39 10.56
C PHE A 92 4.88 14.37 11.49
N SER A 93 4.67 15.67 11.29
CA SER A 93 5.22 16.68 12.21
C SER A 93 4.59 16.57 13.60
N GLN A 94 3.32 16.15 13.69
CA GLN A 94 2.65 15.92 14.97
C GLN A 94 2.98 14.56 15.58
N LEU A 95 3.07 13.46 14.82
CA LEU A 95 3.55 12.15 15.32
C LEU A 95 4.97 12.27 15.90
N ALA A 96 5.86 13.02 15.24
CA ALA A 96 7.22 13.26 15.72
C ALA A 96 7.28 14.13 16.98
N LYS A 97 6.25 14.95 17.23
CA LYS A 97 6.14 15.82 18.43
C LYS A 97 5.40 15.15 19.58
N ALA A 98 4.43 14.29 19.29
CA ALA A 98 3.57 13.61 20.27
C ALA A 98 4.25 12.37 20.85
N ASN A 99 5.08 11.69 20.06
CA ASN A 99 5.76 10.48 20.50
C ASN A 99 7.17 10.82 20.98
N GLY A 100 7.39 10.78 22.30
CA GLY A 100 8.65 10.23 22.81
C GLY A 100 8.90 8.82 22.24
N PRO A 101 10.10 8.26 22.33
CA PRO A 101 10.46 7.04 21.64
C PRO A 101 9.46 5.89 21.94
N ASP A 102 8.91 5.30 20.87
CA ASP A 102 8.40 3.92 20.83
C ASP A 102 7.10 3.49 21.55
N THR A 103 6.09 4.35 21.74
CA THR A 103 4.76 3.79 22.12
C THR A 103 4.05 3.10 20.94
N GLY A 104 4.35 3.48 19.70
CA GLY A 104 3.79 2.88 18.49
C GLY A 104 2.29 3.09 18.28
N LEU A 105 1.63 3.84 19.16
CA LEU A 105 0.20 4.11 19.17
C LEU A 105 -0.11 5.46 18.52
N LEU A 106 -1.16 5.49 17.69
CA LEU A 106 -1.67 6.72 17.10
C LEU A 106 -2.48 7.49 18.16
N PRO A 107 -2.23 8.80 18.37
CA PRO A 107 -3.03 9.59 19.31
C PRO A 107 -4.53 9.60 18.93
N PRO A 108 -5.46 9.64 19.90
CA PRO A 108 -6.90 9.57 19.62
C PRO A 108 -7.40 10.63 18.63
N HIS A 109 -6.93 11.87 18.74
CA HIS A 109 -7.27 12.97 17.82
C HIS A 109 -6.70 12.80 16.40
N MET A 110 -5.87 11.78 16.16
CA MET A 110 -5.35 11.46 14.84
C MET A 110 -6.01 10.22 14.23
N LEU A 111 -6.96 9.58 14.93
CA LEU A 111 -7.62 8.38 14.42
C LEU A 111 -8.31 8.67 13.08
N PRO A 112 -8.18 7.78 12.09
CA PRO A 112 -8.82 8.01 10.79
C PRO A 112 -10.33 7.76 10.85
N PRO A 113 -11.09 8.28 9.87
CA PRO A 113 -12.46 7.85 9.57
C PRO A 113 -12.60 6.33 9.44
N LEU A 114 -13.83 5.83 9.59
CA LEU A 114 -14.08 4.39 9.61
C LEU A 114 -13.76 3.68 8.28
N ASP A 115 -14.00 4.30 7.13
CA ASP A 115 -13.66 3.74 5.81
C ASP A 115 -12.14 3.59 5.61
N VAL A 116 -11.38 4.57 6.10
CA VAL A 116 -9.92 4.57 6.09
C VAL A 116 -9.38 3.54 7.08
N ALA A 117 -9.98 3.46 8.28
CA ALA A 117 -9.69 2.42 9.27
C ALA A 117 -9.97 1.01 8.71
N PHE A 118 -11.07 0.84 7.96
CA PHE A 118 -11.43 -0.41 7.30
C PHE A 118 -10.37 -0.86 6.30
N LEU A 119 -9.92 0.04 5.43
CA LEU A 119 -8.87 -0.28 4.48
C LEU A 119 -7.52 -0.51 5.14
N TRP A 120 -7.16 0.29 6.14
CA TRP A 120 -5.90 0.10 6.84
C TRP A 120 -5.87 -1.23 7.59
N HIS A 121 -6.98 -1.61 8.24
CA HIS A 121 -7.13 -2.92 8.85
C HIS A 121 -6.98 -4.04 7.81
N SER A 122 -7.75 -3.97 6.71
CA SER A 122 -7.71 -4.96 5.63
C SER A 122 -6.31 -5.09 5.01
N TYR A 123 -5.61 -3.96 4.84
CA TYR A 123 -4.25 -3.93 4.31
C TYR A 123 -3.26 -4.65 5.24
N LYS A 124 -3.40 -4.50 6.56
CA LYS A 124 -2.59 -5.22 7.56
C LYS A 124 -2.85 -6.73 7.61
N LEU A 125 -4.02 -7.20 7.15
CA LEU A 125 -4.31 -8.64 7.02
C LEU A 125 -3.48 -9.31 5.90
N HIS A 126 -2.84 -8.54 5.03
CA HIS A 126 -1.88 -9.03 4.03
C HIS A 126 -0.44 -8.64 4.40
N PRO A 127 0.17 -9.32 5.39
CA PRO A 127 1.46 -8.91 5.95
C PRO A 127 2.56 -8.83 4.89
N GLN A 128 2.60 -9.75 3.93
CA GLN A 128 3.59 -9.71 2.84
C GLN A 128 3.51 -8.41 2.02
N ARG A 129 2.30 -8.02 1.60
CA ARG A 129 2.08 -6.79 0.83
C ARG A 129 2.36 -5.55 1.66
N PHE A 130 1.86 -5.55 2.89
CA PHE A 130 2.11 -4.47 3.84
C PHE A 130 3.61 -4.24 4.06
N TYR A 131 4.38 -5.30 4.36
CA TYR A 131 5.82 -5.19 4.56
C TYR A 131 6.58 -4.79 3.29
N GLU A 132 6.16 -5.29 2.13
CA GLU A 132 6.80 -4.95 0.86
C GLU A 132 6.61 -3.48 0.49
N ASP A 133 5.37 -2.98 0.58
CA ASP A 133 5.10 -1.57 0.27
C ASP A 133 5.69 -0.64 1.33
N THR A 134 5.62 -0.98 2.62
CA THR A 134 6.31 -0.22 3.67
C THR A 134 7.82 -0.26 3.48
N PHE A 135 8.44 -1.33 2.98
CA PHE A 135 9.86 -1.31 2.69
C PHE A 135 10.22 -0.27 1.60
N ARG A 136 9.41 -0.21 0.54
CA ARG A 136 9.68 0.55 -0.70
C ARG A 136 9.34 2.02 -0.62
N ASP A 137 8.22 2.36 0.03
CA ASP A 137 7.74 3.74 0.11
C ASP A 137 7.87 4.27 1.54
N SER A 138 8.59 5.38 1.67
CA SER A 138 8.71 6.10 2.94
C SER A 138 7.35 6.55 3.48
N ASN A 139 6.34 6.82 2.64
CA ASN A 139 4.98 7.12 3.08
C ASN A 139 4.30 5.88 3.65
N SER A 140 4.46 4.72 3.00
CA SER A 140 3.93 3.45 3.50
C SER A 140 4.59 3.00 4.81
N LYS A 141 5.89 3.25 5.04
CA LYS A 141 6.53 3.05 6.37
C LYS A 141 5.75 3.72 7.49
N ARG A 142 5.17 4.89 7.19
CA ARG A 142 4.43 5.71 8.16
C ARG A 142 3.04 5.13 8.45
N ALA A 143 2.55 4.20 7.64
CA ALA A 143 1.34 3.40 7.91
C ALA A 143 1.57 2.24 8.91
N GLY A 144 2.76 2.10 9.51
CA GLY A 144 3.05 1.11 10.57
C GLY A 144 2.15 1.24 11.81
N HIS A 145 1.84 2.47 12.22
CA HIS A 145 1.41 2.82 13.59
C HIS A 145 -0.09 2.73 13.88
N TYR A 146 -0.89 1.97 13.14
CA TYR A 146 -2.31 1.80 13.47
C TYR A 146 -2.53 0.78 14.58
N PRO A 147 -3.08 1.16 15.75
CA PRO A 147 -3.53 0.21 16.76
C PRO A 147 -4.83 -0.46 16.33
N ILE A 148 -4.81 -1.79 16.23
CA ILE A 148 -5.97 -2.62 15.88
C ILE A 148 -7.10 -2.49 16.93
N SER A 149 -6.78 -2.01 18.13
CA SER A 149 -7.66 -1.92 19.30
C SER A 149 -8.22 -0.53 19.59
N ALA A 150 -7.91 0.51 18.79
CA ALA A 150 -8.48 1.84 19.06
C ALA A 150 -9.86 1.96 18.42
N PRO A 151 -10.93 2.24 19.18
CA PRO A 151 -12.22 2.56 18.59
C PRO A 151 -12.10 3.91 17.86
N CYS A 152 -11.95 3.88 16.53
CA CYS A 152 -11.97 5.07 15.64
C CYS A 152 -13.31 5.83 15.63
N ILE A 153 -14.17 5.49 16.56
CA ILE A 153 -15.60 5.70 16.51
C ILE A 153 -16.04 6.83 17.46
N GLU A 154 -15.27 7.08 18.52
CA GLU A 154 -15.61 8.06 19.56
C GLU A 154 -14.57 9.17 19.68
N ALA A 155 -14.04 9.65 18.55
CA ALA A 155 -13.00 10.68 18.53
C ALA A 155 -13.47 11.96 17.82
N PRO A 156 -14.26 12.83 18.47
CA PRO A 156 -14.71 14.09 17.87
C PRO A 156 -13.54 15.00 17.46
N ASP A 157 -12.44 14.99 18.21
CA ASP A 157 -11.21 15.72 17.86
C ASP A 157 -10.54 15.18 16.58
N ALA A 158 -10.79 13.92 16.22
CA ALA A 158 -10.24 13.31 15.02
C ALA A 158 -10.88 13.84 13.74
N ALA A 159 -12.16 14.25 13.80
CA ALA A 159 -12.83 14.88 12.67
C ALA A 159 -12.17 16.21 12.30
N ALA A 160 -11.93 17.08 13.28
CA ALA A 160 -11.27 18.37 13.06
C ALA A 160 -9.85 18.19 12.50
N PHE A 161 -9.06 17.27 13.05
CA PHE A 161 -7.73 16.97 12.54
C PHE A 161 -7.75 16.45 11.10
N TRP A 162 -8.63 15.49 10.81
CA TRP A 162 -8.79 14.91 9.47
C TRP A 162 -9.17 15.95 8.44
N GLU A 163 -10.19 16.76 8.72
CA GLU A 163 -10.72 17.75 7.78
C GLU A 163 -9.69 18.85 7.51
N ALA A 164 -9.00 19.32 8.56
CA ALA A 164 -7.91 20.30 8.42
C ALA A 164 -6.72 19.75 7.62
N THR A 165 -6.47 18.45 7.69
CA THR A 165 -5.29 17.81 7.07
C THR A 165 -5.56 17.34 5.65
N THR A 166 -6.76 16.82 5.39
CA THR A 166 -7.11 16.17 4.12
C THR A 166 -8.03 17.02 3.25
N MET A 167 -8.73 18.01 3.81
CA MET A 167 -9.79 18.78 3.14
C MET A 167 -10.96 17.90 2.64
N LEU A 168 -11.13 16.71 3.23
CA LEU A 168 -12.23 15.79 2.96
C LEU A 168 -13.11 15.66 4.19
N PRO A 169 -14.42 15.42 4.05
CA PRO A 169 -15.31 15.23 5.18
C PRO A 169 -14.90 14.00 6.00
N PHE A 170 -15.00 14.07 7.33
CA PHE A 170 -14.69 12.91 8.18
C PHE A 170 -15.66 11.75 7.93
N ASP A 171 -16.96 12.03 7.81
CA ASP A 171 -17.97 11.03 7.45
C ASP A 171 -17.81 10.63 5.96
N PRO A 172 -17.51 9.36 5.64
CA PRO A 172 -17.36 8.88 4.26
C PRO A 172 -18.68 8.71 3.50
N LEU A 173 -19.83 8.77 4.18
CA LEU A 173 -21.16 8.73 3.59
C LEU A 173 -21.73 10.13 3.33
N CYS A 174 -21.08 11.18 3.83
CA CYS A 174 -21.47 12.56 3.57
C CYS A 174 -21.12 12.94 2.12
N ILE A 175 -22.05 12.68 1.19
CA ILE A 175 -21.91 12.99 -0.24
C ILE A 175 -22.12 14.49 -0.51
N GLU A 176 -22.81 15.21 0.38
CA GLU A 176 -23.55 16.41 -0.01
C GLU A 176 -22.74 17.68 -0.32
N ARG A 177 -21.45 17.84 0.00
CA ARG A 177 -20.84 19.20 -0.12
C ARG A 177 -19.44 19.33 -0.70
N HIS A 178 -18.56 18.31 -0.67
CA HIS A 178 -17.14 18.55 -0.99
C HIS A 178 -16.39 17.46 -1.75
N GLU A 179 -16.95 16.26 -1.92
CA GLU A 179 -16.30 15.25 -2.77
C GLU A 179 -16.67 15.47 -4.24
N THR A 180 -15.68 15.82 -5.06
CA THR A 180 -15.84 15.81 -6.51
C THR A 180 -16.28 14.40 -6.93
N ASN A 181 -17.35 14.31 -7.73
CA ASN A 181 -17.80 13.04 -8.34
C ASN A 181 -16.78 12.44 -9.32
N ALA A 182 -15.58 13.00 -9.38
CA ALA A 182 -14.47 12.60 -10.21
C ALA A 182 -13.16 12.61 -9.41
N LEU A 183 -12.25 11.72 -9.82
CA LEU A 183 -10.87 11.61 -9.40
C LEU A 183 -9.98 12.35 -10.40
N ASP A 184 -9.13 13.24 -9.89
CA ASP A 184 -8.13 13.89 -10.72
C ASP A 184 -6.90 12.98 -10.90
N MET A 185 -6.56 12.70 -12.14
CA MET A 185 -5.44 11.86 -12.54
C MET A 185 -4.65 12.55 -13.66
N ALA A 186 -3.32 12.49 -13.60
CA ALA A 186 -2.48 12.98 -14.69
C ALA A 186 -2.50 11.98 -15.86
N CYS A 187 -2.63 12.48 -17.10
CA CYS A 187 -2.44 11.65 -18.28
C CYS A 187 -1.04 11.02 -18.21
N PRO A 188 -0.90 9.70 -18.36
CA PRO A 188 0.41 9.07 -18.23
C PRO A 188 1.37 9.48 -19.35
N PHE A 189 0.87 9.92 -20.51
CA PHE A 189 1.68 10.27 -21.68
C PHE A 189 2.13 11.74 -21.74
N CYS A 190 1.33 12.68 -21.26
CA CYS A 190 1.63 14.12 -21.34
C CYS A 190 1.50 14.86 -20.02
N HIS A 191 1.18 14.15 -18.93
CA HIS A 191 1.03 14.66 -17.56
C HIS A 191 -0.05 15.73 -17.36
N VAL A 192 -0.84 16.04 -18.39
CA VAL A 192 -1.99 16.96 -18.26
C VAL A 192 -3.04 16.35 -17.31
N PRO A 193 -3.53 17.08 -16.30
CA PRO A 193 -4.57 16.61 -15.40
C PRO A 193 -5.89 16.30 -16.11
N HIS A 194 -6.55 15.23 -15.69
CA HIS A 194 -7.86 14.77 -16.14
C HIS A 194 -8.74 14.45 -14.96
N SER A 195 -9.98 14.93 -14.98
CA SER A 195 -10.98 14.54 -14.01
C SER A 195 -11.79 13.36 -14.56
N VAL A 196 -11.77 12.23 -13.85
CA VAL A 196 -12.42 10.99 -14.26
C VAL A 196 -13.51 10.62 -13.26
N PRO A 197 -14.77 10.45 -13.70
CA PRO A 197 -15.85 10.07 -12.80
C PRO A 197 -15.56 8.78 -12.04
N TRP A 198 -15.82 8.75 -10.73
CA TRP A 198 -15.60 7.56 -9.91
C TRP A 198 -16.36 6.34 -10.42
N THR A 199 -17.58 6.55 -10.94
CA THR A 199 -18.41 5.50 -11.54
C THR A 199 -17.79 4.85 -12.77
N SER A 200 -16.91 5.57 -13.48
CA SER A 200 -16.20 5.02 -14.64
C SER A 200 -15.06 4.09 -14.22
N ILE A 201 -14.34 4.42 -13.14
CA ILE A 201 -13.15 3.69 -12.67
C ILE A 201 -13.48 2.30 -12.11
N VAL A 202 -14.71 2.11 -11.61
CA VAL A 202 -15.17 0.82 -11.07
C VAL A 202 -15.16 -0.29 -12.14
N SER A 203 -15.24 0.08 -13.43
CA SER A 203 -15.15 -0.91 -14.50
C SER A 203 -13.69 -1.36 -14.72
N PRO A 204 -13.40 -2.68 -14.71
CA PRO A 204 -12.05 -3.19 -14.99
C PRO A 204 -11.59 -2.90 -16.44
N SER A 205 -12.52 -2.60 -17.35
CA SER A 205 -12.25 -2.20 -18.74
C SER A 205 -12.29 -0.70 -18.96
N TRP A 206 -12.23 0.09 -17.89
CA TRP A 206 -12.26 1.54 -17.98
C TRP A 206 -11.10 2.08 -18.82
N THR A 207 -11.44 2.99 -19.74
CA THR A 207 -10.49 3.76 -20.55
C THR A 207 -11.01 5.18 -20.72
N THR A 208 -10.08 6.11 -20.97
CA THR A 208 -10.38 7.50 -21.30
C THR A 208 -9.41 8.03 -22.33
N LYS A 209 -9.83 9.06 -23.08
CA LYS A 209 -9.00 9.73 -24.10
C LYS A 209 -8.51 11.07 -23.58
N CYS A 210 -7.20 11.28 -23.64
CA CYS A 210 -6.60 12.56 -23.28
C CYS A 210 -6.98 13.64 -24.30
N SER A 211 -7.53 14.77 -23.85
CA SER A 211 -7.86 15.92 -24.70
C SER A 211 -6.63 16.67 -25.23
N SER A 212 -5.47 16.53 -24.59
CA SER A 212 -4.24 17.20 -24.99
C SER A 212 -3.41 16.38 -25.98
N CYS A 213 -3.07 15.13 -25.65
CA CYS A 213 -2.23 14.27 -26.50
C CYS A 213 -3.00 13.28 -27.37
N MET A 214 -4.33 13.23 -27.24
CA MET A 214 -5.24 12.35 -28.01
C MET A 214 -5.04 10.85 -27.82
N LYS A 215 -4.12 10.42 -26.94
CA LYS A 215 -3.92 9.01 -26.60
C LYS A 215 -5.01 8.51 -25.65
N THR A 216 -5.42 7.27 -25.86
CA THR A 216 -6.32 6.54 -24.95
C THR A 216 -5.49 5.83 -23.89
N TRP A 217 -5.98 5.83 -22.65
CA TRP A 217 -5.37 5.12 -21.54
C TRP A 217 -6.43 4.62 -20.57
N GLY A 218 -6.13 3.52 -19.90
CA GLY A 218 -6.92 2.93 -18.84
C GLY A 218 -6.03 2.26 -17.79
N VAL A 219 -6.53 1.18 -17.20
CA VAL A 219 -5.82 0.44 -16.14
C VAL A 219 -4.48 -0.10 -16.63
N SER A 220 -4.44 -0.69 -17.83
CA SER A 220 -3.24 -1.30 -18.40
C SER A 220 -2.10 -0.29 -18.59
N GLU A 221 -2.40 0.87 -19.18
CA GLU A 221 -1.41 1.92 -19.39
C GLU A 221 -0.92 2.47 -18.05
N LEU A 222 -1.81 2.74 -17.10
CA LEU A 222 -1.41 3.19 -15.76
C LEU A 222 -0.47 2.21 -15.06
N LEU A 223 -0.74 0.90 -15.14
CA LEU A 223 0.14 -0.13 -14.60
C LEU A 223 1.48 -0.20 -15.33
N GLY A 224 1.49 -0.07 -16.65
CA GLY A 224 2.70 0.00 -17.46
C GLY A 224 3.59 1.19 -17.06
N PHE A 225 3.00 2.38 -16.93
CA PHE A 225 3.73 3.57 -16.47
C PHE A 225 4.24 3.43 -15.04
N ARG A 226 3.48 2.79 -14.15
CA ARG A 226 3.95 2.48 -12.79
C ARG A 226 5.16 1.55 -12.81
N LEU A 227 5.14 0.53 -13.67
CA LEU A 227 6.29 -0.37 -13.86
C LEU A 227 7.50 0.40 -14.40
N VAL A 228 7.33 1.22 -15.44
CA VAL A 228 8.41 2.04 -15.99
C VAL A 228 9.01 2.96 -14.93
N SER A 229 8.19 3.63 -14.12
CA SER A 229 8.67 4.48 -13.02
C SER A 229 9.46 3.69 -11.97
N ASP A 230 9.02 2.46 -11.65
CA ASP A 230 9.75 1.58 -10.75
C ASP A 230 11.10 1.14 -11.36
N LEU A 231 11.16 0.88 -12.68
CA LEU A 231 12.40 0.54 -13.40
C LEU A 231 13.37 1.72 -13.49
N GLU A 232 12.87 2.94 -13.69
CA GLU A 232 13.69 4.16 -13.66
C GLU A 232 14.35 4.34 -12.29
N LYS A 233 13.58 4.23 -11.20
CA LYS A 233 14.11 4.29 -9.83
C LYS A 233 15.10 3.17 -9.55
N TRP A 234 14.83 1.97 -10.06
CA TRP A 234 15.76 0.85 -9.96
C TRP A 234 17.08 1.14 -10.69
N ALA A 235 17.01 1.78 -11.87
CA ALA A 235 18.16 2.08 -12.72
C ALA A 235 18.97 3.30 -12.25
N ASP A 236 18.38 4.23 -11.48
CA ASP A 236 19.02 5.50 -11.10
C ASP A 236 20.25 5.32 -10.18
N GLY A 237 20.37 4.19 -9.48
CA GLY A 237 21.58 3.86 -8.73
C GLY A 237 21.35 2.90 -7.56
N GLY A 238 22.31 2.90 -6.62
CA GLY A 238 22.34 2.00 -5.47
C GLY A 238 22.98 0.64 -5.79
N ASP A 239 22.99 -0.24 -4.80
CA ASP A 239 23.56 -1.60 -4.93
C ASP A 239 22.52 -2.69 -4.74
N ASP A 240 22.96 -3.94 -4.86
CA ASP A 240 22.18 -5.17 -4.75
C ASP A 240 21.58 -5.39 -3.36
N ARG A 241 21.97 -4.61 -2.34
CA ARG A 241 21.52 -4.73 -0.95
C ARG A 241 20.60 -3.58 -0.53
N THR A 242 20.96 -2.35 -0.90
CA THR A 242 20.38 -1.09 -0.42
C THR A 242 19.67 -0.28 -1.50
N GLY A 243 19.88 -0.60 -2.78
CA GLY A 243 19.23 0.09 -3.88
C GLY A 243 17.73 -0.20 -3.95
N PHE A 244 17.03 0.59 -4.78
CA PHE A 244 15.59 0.44 -4.96
C PHE A 244 15.22 -0.99 -5.40
N ARG A 245 14.12 -1.52 -4.85
CA ARG A 245 13.59 -2.86 -5.13
C ARG A 245 12.29 -2.75 -5.92
N LEU A 246 12.14 -3.57 -6.96
CA LEU A 246 10.85 -3.72 -7.64
C LEU A 246 9.83 -4.45 -6.75
N ARG A 247 8.54 -4.35 -7.12
CA ARG A 247 7.46 -5.14 -6.52
C ARG A 247 7.74 -6.63 -6.70
N GLY A 248 7.52 -7.42 -5.67
CA GLY A 248 7.91 -8.83 -5.57
C GLY A 248 9.40 -9.07 -5.25
N GLY A 249 10.20 -8.01 -5.10
CA GLY A 249 11.66 -8.10 -4.95
C GLY A 249 12.17 -7.96 -3.52
N VAL A 250 11.27 -7.77 -2.55
CA VAL A 250 11.63 -7.59 -1.13
C VAL A 250 11.53 -8.90 -0.36
N LEU A 251 10.43 -9.63 -0.54
CA LEU A 251 10.12 -10.86 0.18
C LEU A 251 9.96 -12.04 -0.78
N SER A 252 10.54 -13.18 -0.42
CA SER A 252 10.35 -14.43 -1.15
C SER A 252 8.94 -14.97 -0.92
N ALA A 253 8.20 -15.19 -2.00
CA ALA A 253 6.86 -15.78 -1.94
C ALA A 253 6.86 -17.21 -1.36
N LYS A 254 8.00 -17.92 -1.41
CA LYS A 254 8.12 -19.31 -0.96
C LYS A 254 8.20 -19.43 0.57
N ASP A 255 8.92 -18.52 1.22
CA ASP A 255 9.27 -18.64 2.64
C ASP A 255 9.10 -17.34 3.44
N SER A 256 8.59 -16.27 2.80
CA SER A 256 8.39 -14.94 3.40
C SER A 256 9.66 -14.32 3.99
N ARG A 257 10.84 -14.77 3.56
CA ARG A 257 12.12 -14.20 3.99
C ARG A 257 12.53 -13.04 3.09
N TYR A 258 13.27 -12.09 3.66
CA TYR A 258 13.88 -11.01 2.90
C TYR A 258 14.90 -11.57 1.91
N PHE A 259 14.86 -11.06 0.69
CA PHE A 259 15.97 -11.22 -0.23
C PHE A 259 17.14 -10.39 0.26
N LEU A 260 18.28 -11.04 0.51
CA LEU A 260 19.53 -10.36 0.84
C LEU A 260 20.09 -9.57 -0.35
N HIS A 261 19.87 -10.10 -1.55
CA HIS A 261 20.33 -9.56 -2.83
C HIS A 261 19.15 -9.35 -3.76
N ASP A 262 19.25 -8.46 -4.74
CA ASP A 262 18.15 -8.19 -5.67
C ASP A 262 17.85 -9.42 -6.52
N PRO A 263 16.67 -10.05 -6.40
CA PRO A 263 16.37 -11.22 -7.20
C PRO A 263 16.23 -10.88 -8.70
N PHE A 264 15.97 -9.61 -9.05
CA PHE A 264 15.76 -9.17 -10.43
C PHE A 264 17.03 -8.61 -11.08
N GLU A 265 18.03 -8.20 -10.30
CA GLU A 265 19.25 -7.59 -10.83
C GLU A 265 19.94 -8.40 -11.93
N PRO A 266 20.12 -9.73 -11.82
CA PRO A 266 20.81 -10.50 -12.86
C PRO A 266 20.15 -10.40 -14.24
N VAL A 267 18.83 -10.22 -14.28
CA VAL A 267 18.05 -10.07 -15.52
C VAL A 267 18.03 -8.61 -15.95
N LEU A 268 17.70 -7.70 -15.04
CA LEU A 268 17.51 -6.28 -15.37
C LEU A 268 18.81 -5.61 -15.84
N ARG A 269 19.98 -5.98 -15.30
CA ARG A 269 21.26 -5.41 -15.74
C ARG A 269 21.64 -5.74 -17.19
N ARG A 270 21.05 -6.79 -17.75
CA ARG A 270 21.26 -7.17 -19.16
C ARG A 270 20.37 -6.40 -20.12
N VAL A 271 19.17 -6.09 -19.65
CA VAL A 271 18.16 -5.47 -20.49
C VAL A 271 18.29 -3.95 -20.41
N LEU A 272 18.45 -3.41 -19.20
CA LEU A 272 18.32 -1.99 -18.92
C LEU A 272 19.66 -1.28 -18.73
N LEU A 273 19.77 -0.09 -19.31
CA LEU A 273 20.80 0.89 -18.93
C LEU A 273 20.59 1.29 -17.47
N HIS A 274 21.66 1.29 -16.67
CA HIS A 274 21.59 1.55 -15.24
C HIS A 274 22.86 2.20 -14.68
N ARG A 275 22.73 2.84 -13.51
CA ARG A 275 23.82 3.41 -12.71
C ARG A 275 24.13 2.60 -11.44
N ARG A 276 23.52 1.43 -11.28
CA ARG A 276 23.73 0.56 -10.10
C ARG A 276 25.18 0.07 -9.97
N THR A 277 25.66 0.06 -8.73
CA THR A 277 26.96 -0.51 -8.36
C THR A 277 26.79 -1.92 -7.84
N SER A 278 27.48 -2.89 -8.41
CA SER A 278 27.46 -4.26 -7.91
C SER A 278 28.48 -4.36 -6.77
N GLN A 279 28.02 -4.61 -5.54
CA GLN A 279 28.93 -5.13 -4.53
C GLN A 279 29.19 -6.58 -4.90
N ALA A 280 30.43 -6.88 -5.23
CA ALA A 280 30.85 -8.18 -5.74
C ALA A 280 30.64 -9.31 -4.71
N ASP A 281 29.42 -9.83 -4.62
CA ASP A 281 29.07 -11.11 -4.01
C ASP A 281 28.28 -12.00 -5.00
N MET A 282 28.34 -11.67 -6.29
CA MET A 282 28.07 -12.65 -7.36
C MET A 282 29.14 -13.74 -7.43
N GLU A 283 30.15 -13.76 -6.54
CA GLU A 283 31.08 -14.88 -6.36
C GLU A 283 30.38 -16.19 -5.99
N SER A 284 29.12 -16.15 -5.52
CA SER A 284 28.33 -17.36 -5.30
C SER A 284 27.75 -17.97 -6.58
N MET A 285 27.73 -17.24 -7.72
CA MET A 285 27.78 -17.85 -9.05
C MET A 285 29.24 -18.19 -9.35
N LYS A 286 29.77 -19.20 -8.64
CA LYS A 286 31.16 -19.66 -8.77
C LYS A 286 31.48 -20.02 -10.21
N GLN A 287 32.07 -19.08 -10.95
CA GLN A 287 33.45 -19.15 -11.44
C GLN A 287 33.77 -17.91 -12.29
N GLY A 288 34.47 -16.96 -11.65
CA GLY A 288 35.60 -16.23 -12.24
C GLY A 288 35.30 -15.20 -13.33
N THR A 289 35.70 -13.95 -13.07
CA THR A 289 35.84 -12.87 -14.07
C THR A 289 34.48 -12.37 -14.57
N LEU A 290 34.44 -11.17 -15.16
CA LEU A 290 33.33 -10.75 -16.01
C LEU A 290 33.21 -11.75 -17.17
N VAL A 291 32.55 -12.89 -16.95
CA VAL A 291 32.33 -13.89 -17.99
C VAL A 291 31.38 -13.25 -18.98
N SER A 292 31.78 -13.22 -20.25
CA SER A 292 30.95 -12.76 -21.36
C SER A 292 29.65 -13.56 -21.53
N SER A 293 29.36 -14.53 -20.65
CA SER A 293 28.18 -15.40 -20.67
C SER A 293 27.83 -15.97 -19.28
N ASP A 294 26.56 -16.34 -19.09
CA ASP A 294 26.08 -17.11 -17.95
C ASP A 294 25.22 -18.31 -18.44
N LYS A 295 24.46 -18.95 -17.53
CA LYS A 295 23.55 -20.06 -17.88
C LYS A 295 22.44 -19.70 -18.90
N TYR A 296 22.25 -18.43 -19.21
CA TYR A 296 21.30 -17.93 -20.20
C TYR A 296 21.97 -17.42 -21.50
N GLY A 297 23.28 -17.59 -21.68
CA GLY A 297 24.01 -17.20 -22.89
C GLY A 297 24.92 -16.00 -22.69
N GLN A 298 25.33 -15.30 -23.76
CA GLN A 298 26.21 -14.15 -23.65
C GLN A 298 25.56 -13.00 -22.85
N ILE A 299 26.32 -12.39 -21.94
CA ILE A 299 25.88 -11.24 -21.15
C ILE A 299 26.08 -9.99 -22.01
N THR A 300 25.02 -9.59 -22.74
CA THR A 300 24.92 -8.25 -23.30
C THR A 300 24.48 -7.31 -22.18
N MET A 301 25.28 -6.31 -21.85
CA MET A 301 24.92 -5.30 -20.85
C MET A 301 23.96 -4.27 -21.47
N GLY A 302 23.01 -3.80 -20.65
CA GLY A 302 21.87 -2.93 -20.98
C GLY A 302 21.94 -2.17 -22.30
N VAL A 303 21.05 -2.51 -23.23
CA VAL A 303 20.90 -1.85 -24.54
C VAL A 303 19.67 -0.95 -24.61
N MET A 304 18.80 -0.99 -23.60
CA MET A 304 17.48 -0.38 -23.61
C MET A 304 17.31 0.58 -22.43
N ALA A 305 16.73 1.76 -22.66
CA ALA A 305 16.32 2.64 -21.57
C ALA A 305 15.03 2.11 -20.92
N PRO A 306 14.78 2.33 -19.61
CA PRO A 306 13.53 1.91 -18.97
C PRO A 306 12.26 2.35 -19.71
N GLN A 307 12.28 3.51 -20.36
CA GLN A 307 11.17 4.06 -21.12
C GLN A 307 10.87 3.26 -22.40
N ASP A 308 11.90 2.72 -23.05
CA ASP A 308 11.76 1.92 -24.28
C ASP A 308 11.03 0.60 -24.01
N MET A 309 11.14 0.06 -22.79
CA MET A 309 10.37 -1.12 -22.38
C MET A 309 8.87 -0.81 -22.30
N GLY A 310 8.49 0.41 -21.91
CA GLY A 310 7.09 0.86 -21.92
C GLY A 310 6.51 0.97 -23.33
N HIS A 311 7.34 1.28 -24.33
CA HIS A 311 6.93 1.36 -25.74
C HIS A 311 6.71 -0.01 -26.40
N MET A 312 7.24 -1.10 -25.84
CA MET A 312 6.99 -2.45 -26.36
C MET A 312 5.59 -2.99 -26.04
N PHE A 313 4.88 -2.35 -25.10
CA PHE A 313 3.54 -2.75 -24.66
C PHE A 313 2.43 -1.80 -25.13
N GLY A 314 2.75 -0.81 -25.97
CA GLY A 314 1.83 0.21 -26.49
C GLY A 314 1.51 0.06 -27.97
#